data_AF-A0A973IXD1-F1
#
_entry.id   AF-A0A973IXD1-F1
#
_cell.length_a   1.000
_cell.length_b   1.000
_cell.length_c   1.000
_cell.angle_alpha   90.00
_cell.angle_beta   90.00
_cell.angle_gamma   90.00
#
_symmetry.space_group_name_H-M   'P 1'
#
loop_
_entity.id
_entity.type
_entity.pdbx_description
1 polymer ?
#
loop_
_entity_poly.entity_id
_entity_poly.type
_entity_poly.pdbx_seq_one_letter_code
_entity_poly.pdbx_strand_id
1 'polypeptide(L)'
;MKAADLDILLQEGEGVMLEYKEGISASFARELVAFTNTAGGRILLGVRDNGSVKGIADTNVLRARIQDIARNCDPPVQILLQH
;
A
#
# COMPACT_ATOMS: atom_id res chain seq x y z
N MET A 1 11.54 -0.88 7.47
CA MET A 1 12.09 -0.38 6.19
C MET A 1 13.15 0.65 6.55
N LYS A 2 14.31 0.74 5.87
CA LYS A 2 15.27 1.80 6.25
C LYS A 2 14.70 3.14 5.75
N ALA A 3 14.92 4.23 6.50
CA ALA A 3 14.43 5.56 6.11
C ALA A 3 14.87 5.97 4.68
N ALA A 4 16.03 5.48 4.23
CA ALA A 4 16.54 5.68 2.89
C ALA A 4 15.66 5.04 1.79
N ASP A 5 15.07 3.87 2.06
CA ASP A 5 14.17 3.22 1.09
C ASP A 5 12.87 4.00 0.92
N LEU A 6 12.38 4.64 2.00
CA LEU A 6 11.19 5.48 1.92
C LEU A 6 11.48 6.74 1.10
N ASP A 7 12.64 7.37 1.28
CA ASP A 7 13.02 8.56 0.51
C ASP A 7 13.13 8.25 -0.99
N ILE A 8 13.74 7.11 -1.35
CA ILE A 8 13.83 6.65 -2.74
C ILE A 8 12.43 6.47 -3.34
N LEU A 9 11.53 5.78 -2.62
CA LEU A 9 10.16 5.57 -3.10
C LEU A 9 9.42 6.89 -3.26
N LEU A 10 9.55 7.81 -2.28
CA LEU A 10 8.94 9.15 -2.36
C LEU A 10 9.46 9.94 -3.57
N GLN A 11 10.75 9.79 -3.92
CA GLN A 11 11.35 10.43 -5.10
C GLN A 11 10.94 9.77 -6.43
N GLU A 12 10.68 8.46 -6.46
CA GLU A 12 10.13 7.80 -7.65
C GLU A 12 8.74 8.33 -8.00
N GLY A 13 7.93 8.71 -7.00
CA GLY A 13 6.57 9.21 -7.21
C GLY A 13 5.56 8.09 -7.48
N GLU A 14 4.27 8.45 -7.59
CA GLU A 14 3.25 7.48 -7.98
C GLU A 14 3.48 6.99 -9.41
N GLY A 15 3.27 5.69 -9.62
CA GLY A 15 3.48 5.06 -10.90
C GLY A 15 2.86 3.67 -10.96
N VAL A 16 3.19 2.93 -12.02
CA VAL A 16 2.55 1.62 -12.30
C VAL A 16 2.82 0.59 -11.19
N MET A 17 3.90 0.75 -10.42
CA MET A 17 4.29 -0.16 -9.33
C MET A 17 4.28 0.48 -7.94
N LEU A 18 3.90 1.75 -7.80
CA LEU A 18 3.92 2.48 -6.53
C LEU A 18 2.68 3.39 -6.42
N GLU A 19 1.87 3.19 -5.40
CA GLU A 19 0.67 4.01 -5.12
C GLU A 19 0.77 4.64 -3.73
N TYR A 20 0.37 5.91 -3.60
CA TYR A 20 0.26 6.57 -2.30
C TYR A 20 -1.18 6.57 -1.81
N LYS A 21 -1.33 6.31 -0.51
CA LYS A 21 -2.63 6.38 0.15
C LYS A 21 -2.51 6.97 1.52
N GLU A 22 -3.39 7.91 1.83
CA GLU A 22 -3.49 8.43 3.20
C GLU A 22 -4.06 7.38 4.17
N GLY A 23 -4.78 6.37 3.66
CA GLY A 23 -5.36 5.28 4.45
C GLY A 23 -6.13 4.27 3.59
N ILE A 24 -6.69 3.25 4.26
CA ILE A 24 -7.48 2.22 3.57
C ILE A 24 -8.86 2.76 3.22
N SER A 25 -9.17 2.78 1.93
CA SER A 25 -10.48 3.11 1.37
C SER A 25 -11.14 1.88 0.75
N ALA A 26 -12.40 2.00 0.33
CA ALA A 26 -13.12 0.95 -0.38
C ALA A 26 -12.45 0.55 -1.72
N SER A 27 -11.66 1.44 -2.34
CA SER A 27 -10.93 1.14 -3.59
C SER A 27 -9.68 0.28 -3.38
N PHE A 28 -9.24 0.07 -2.13
CA PHE A 28 -8.00 -0.64 -1.82
C PHE A 28 -7.97 -2.08 -2.34
N ALA A 29 -9.11 -2.78 -2.29
CA ALA A 29 -9.22 -4.13 -2.86
C ALA A 29 -9.00 -4.14 -4.38
N ARG A 30 -9.53 -3.13 -5.08
CA ARG A 30 -9.40 -3.01 -6.53
C ARG A 30 -7.96 -2.73 -6.94
N GLU A 31 -7.29 -1.86 -6.20
CA GLU A 31 -5.87 -1.54 -6.42
C GLU A 31 -4.97 -2.76 -6.15
N LEU A 32 -5.21 -3.50 -5.06
CA LEU A 32 -4.51 -4.76 -4.77
C LEU A 32 -4.60 -5.74 -5.95
N VAL A 33 -5.81 -5.96 -6.47
CA VAL A 33 -6.04 -6.82 -7.63
C VAL A 33 -5.35 -6.26 -8.88
N ALA A 34 -5.42 -4.94 -9.10
CA ALA A 34 -4.74 -4.29 -10.22
C ALA A 34 -3.23 -4.51 -10.18
N PHE A 35 -2.59 -4.34 -9.02
CA PHE A 35 -1.17 -4.63 -8.84
C PHE A 35 -0.83 -6.11 -9.06
N THR A 36 -1.70 -7.00 -8.59
CA THR A 36 -1.49 -8.45 -8.76
C THR A 36 -1.60 -8.87 -10.23
N ASN A 37 -2.42 -8.17 -11.02
CA ASN A 37 -2.55 -8.40 -12.46
C ASN A 37 -1.40 -7.80 -13.28
N THR A 38 -0.57 -6.94 -12.69
CA THR A 38 0.62 -6.38 -13.33
C THR A 38 1.88 -7.12 -12.82
N ALA A 39 3.01 -6.44 -12.69
CA ALA A 39 4.25 -7.02 -12.17
C ALA A 39 4.31 -7.03 -10.64
N GLY A 40 3.18 -6.77 -9.96
CA GLY A 40 3.14 -6.43 -8.55
C GLY A 40 3.34 -4.94 -8.31
N GLY A 41 3.53 -4.57 -7.04
CA GLY A 41 3.78 -3.20 -6.65
C GLY A 41 3.84 -3.00 -5.15
N ARG A 42 3.92 -1.74 -4.76
CA ARG A 42 3.98 -1.28 -3.36
C ARG A 42 2.92 -0.21 -3.16
N ILE A 43 2.27 -0.25 -2.00
CA ILE A 43 1.34 0.79 -1.59
C ILE A 43 1.89 1.43 -0.33
N LEU A 44 2.17 2.72 -0.38
CA LEU A 44 2.60 3.49 0.79
C LEU A 44 1.38 4.06 1.50
N LEU A 45 1.09 3.51 2.69
CA LEU A 45 0.03 3.99 3.55
C LEU A 45 0.54 5.12 4.47
N GLY A 46 -0.27 6.17 4.60
CA GLY A 46 0.10 7.38 5.35
C GLY A 46 0.86 8.41 4.52
N VAL A 47 0.82 8.32 3.20
CA VAL A 47 1.40 9.31 2.26
C VAL A 47 0.27 9.95 1.46
N ARG A 48 0.33 11.26 1.27
CA ARG A 48 -0.61 12.01 0.42
C ARG A 48 -0.20 11.93 -1.04
N ASP A 49 -1.15 12.15 -1.94
CA ASP A 49 -0.94 12.19 -3.40
C ASP A 49 0.14 13.21 -3.82
N ASN A 50 0.39 14.24 -3.01
CA ASN A 50 1.46 15.21 -3.23
C ASN A 50 2.85 14.73 -2.74
N GLY A 51 3.00 13.46 -2.34
CA GLY A 51 4.23 12.88 -1.79
C GLY A 51 4.53 13.26 -0.34
N SER A 52 3.65 14.02 0.33
CA SER A 52 3.87 14.42 1.73
C SER A 52 3.50 13.29 2.69
N VAL A 53 4.43 12.94 3.59
CA VAL A 53 4.18 11.93 4.63
C VAL A 53 3.26 12.51 5.69
N LYS A 54 2.02 12.00 5.76
CA LYS A 54 1.07 12.29 6.83
C LYS A 54 1.34 11.45 8.07
N GLY A 55 1.82 10.23 7.85
CA GLY A 55 1.92 9.20 8.88
C GLY A 55 0.57 8.51 9.11
N ILE A 56 0.62 7.22 9.40
CA ILE A 56 -0.55 6.43 9.76
C ILE A 56 -0.22 5.59 11.00
N ALA A 57 -1.19 5.43 11.89
CA ALA A 57 -1.01 4.59 13.07
C ALA A 57 -0.95 3.12 12.64
N ASP A 58 0.23 2.51 12.79
CA ASP A 58 0.45 1.09 12.57
C ASP A 58 -0.18 0.27 13.70
N THR A 59 -1.49 0.06 13.59
CA THR A 59 -2.29 -0.68 14.57
C THR A 59 -2.58 -2.08 14.05
N ASN A 60 -2.74 -3.04 14.99
CA ASN A 60 -3.17 -4.39 14.63
C ASN A 60 -4.50 -4.41 13.87
N VAL A 61 -5.41 -3.47 14.18
CA VAL A 61 -6.69 -3.34 13.46
C VAL A 61 -6.47 -2.97 12.01
N LEU A 62 -5.56 -2.03 11.72
CA LEU A 62 -5.21 -1.65 10.35
C LEU A 62 -4.64 -2.86 9.59
N ARG A 63 -3.63 -3.53 10.17
CA ARG A 63 -3.00 -4.71 9.57
C ARG A 63 -4.01 -5.82 9.29
N ALA A 64 -4.89 -6.12 10.26
CA ALA A 64 -5.94 -7.11 10.12
C ALA A 64 -6.90 -6.74 8.97
N ARG A 65 -7.30 -5.46 8.84
CA ARG A 65 -8.14 -5.01 7.72
C ARG A 65 -7.46 -5.21 6.36
N ILE A 66 -6.16 -4.91 6.23
CA ILE A 66 -5.43 -5.12 4.97
C ILE A 66 -5.40 -6.61 4.63
N GLN A 67 -5.08 -7.45 5.61
CA GLN A 67 -5.05 -8.90 5.45
C GLN A 67 -6.40 -9.49 5.06
N ASP A 68 -7.48 -9.01 5.70
CA ASP A 68 -8.85 -9.42 5.41
C ASP A 68 -9.25 -9.05 3.98
N ILE A 69 -8.98 -7.81 3.56
CA ILE A 69 -9.23 -7.36 2.18
C ILE A 69 -8.47 -8.23 1.17
N ALA A 70 -7.17 -8.44 1.38
CA ALA A 70 -6.35 -9.24 0.47
C ALA A 70 -6.79 -10.71 0.40
N ARG A 71 -7.24 -11.28 1.52
CA ARG A 71 -7.74 -12.66 1.60
C ARG A 71 -9.12 -12.83 0.93
N ASN A 72 -9.95 -11.79 0.94
CA ASN A 72 -11.27 -11.80 0.30
C ASN A 72 -11.21 -11.55 -1.22
N CYS A 73 -10.04 -11.22 -1.78
CA CYS A 73 -9.84 -11.23 -3.22
C CYS A 73 -9.88 -12.67 -3.77
N ASP A 74 -10.31 -12.84 -5.02
CA ASP A 74 -10.33 -14.13 -5.71
C ASP A 74 -9.49 -14.06 -7.01
N PRO A 75 -8.35 -14.77 -7.10
CA PRO A 75 -7.72 -15.54 -6.02
C PRO A 75 -7.18 -14.63 -4.90
N PRO A 76 -6.92 -15.18 -3.69
CA PRO A 76 -6.38 -14.41 -2.57
C PRO A 76 -5.05 -13.74 -2.93
N VAL A 77 -4.95 -12.44 -2.65
CA VAL A 77 -3.75 -11.66 -2.94
C VAL A 77 -2.72 -11.85 -1.82
N GLN A 78 -1.49 -12.22 -2.18
CA GLN A 78 -0.39 -12.31 -1.22
C GLN A 78 0.17 -10.91 -0.96
N ILE A 79 0.15 -10.50 0.31
CA ILE A 79 0.68 -9.21 0.75
C ILE A 79 1.80 -9.40 1.77
N LEU A 80 2.79 -8.51 1.73
CA LEU A 80 3.85 -8.40 2.73
C LEU A 80 3.76 -7.03 3.40
N LEU A 81 3.41 -7.01 4.68
CA LEU A 81 3.39 -5.78 5.48
C LEU A 81 4.77 -5.54 6.07
N GLN A 82 5.37 -4.38 5.76
CA GLN A 82 6.65 -3.96 6.29
C GLN A 82 6.46 -2.68 7.12
N HIS A 83 7.07 -2.66 8.31
CA HIS A 83 7.26 -1.48 9.14
C HIS A 83 8.72 -1.02 8.99
#